data_AF-A0A231N0I1-F1
#
_entry.id   AF-A0A231N0I1-F1
#
_cell.length_a   1.000
_cell.length_b   1.000
_cell.length_c   1.000
_cell.angle_alpha   90.00
_cell.angle_beta   90.00
_cell.angle_gamma   90.00
#
_symmetry.space_group_name_H-M   'P 1'
#
loop_
_entity.id
_entity.type
_entity.pdbx_description
1 polymer ?
#
loop_
_entity_poly.entity_id
_entity_poly.type
_entity_poly.pdbx_seq_one_letter_code
_entity_poly.pdbx_strand_id
1 'polypeptide(L)' 'MNTNRWIGLHFVLCTLAMIWPGALIANRVEPMILGLPFLFFWYILWMFLLFAGLLAAFIKQYGGQRHV' A
#
# COMPACT_ATOMS: atom_id res chain seq x y z
N MET A 1 10.41 13.80 -11.72
CA MET A 1 10.24 12.31 -11.77
C MET A 1 8.82 12.00 -12.24
N ASN A 2 8.67 11.23 -13.32
CA ASN A 2 7.44 11.11 -14.11
C ASN A 2 6.29 10.47 -13.31
N THR A 3 5.06 10.97 -13.42
CA THR A 3 3.87 10.47 -12.70
C THR A 3 3.68 8.96 -12.85
N ASN A 4 3.89 8.43 -14.06
CA ASN A 4 3.73 7.00 -14.33
C ASN A 4 4.80 6.14 -13.62
N ARG A 5 6.02 6.66 -13.47
CA ARG A 5 7.10 5.96 -12.73
C ARG A 5 6.76 5.87 -11.24
N TRP A 6 6.21 6.92 -10.64
CA TRP A 6 5.80 6.90 -9.23
C TRP A 6 4.67 5.91 -8.97
N ILE A 7 3.66 5.89 -9.84
CA ILE A 7 2.55 4.93 -9.76
C ILE A 7 3.10 3.51 -9.86
N GLY A 8 3.95 3.24 -10.87
CA GLY A 8 4.57 1.92 -11.04
C GLY A 8 5.36 1.46 -9.80
N LEU A 9 6.19 2.34 -9.23
CA LEU A 9 6.95 2.04 -8.01
C LEU A 9 6.03 1.74 -6.81
N HIS A 10 4.95 2.50 -6.65
CA HIS A 10 3.98 2.29 -5.58
C HIS A 10 3.28 0.93 -5.70
N PHE A 11 2.84 0.56 -6.91
CA PHE A 11 2.23 -0.76 -7.14
C PHE A 11 3.21 -1.90 -6.88
N VAL A 12 4.44 -1.80 -7.39
CA VAL A 12 5.49 -2.82 -7.17
C VAL A 12 5.77 -2.98 -5.67
N LEU A 13 5.91 -1.87 -4.93
CA LEU A 13 6.11 -1.90 -3.49
C LEU A 13 4.96 -2.62 -2.77
N CYS A 14 3.72 -2.29 -3.09
CA CYS A 14 2.55 -2.91 -2.45
C CYS A 14 2.44 -4.39 -2.82
N THR A 15 2.66 -4.77 -4.08
CA THR A 15 2.66 -6.18 -4.51
C THR A 15 3.76 -6.98 -3.81
N LEU A 16 4.96 -6.43 -3.72
CA LEU A 16 6.05 -7.08 -2.98
C LEU A 16 5.65 -7.24 -1.52
N ALA A 17 5.12 -6.22 -0.85
CA ALA A 17 4.70 -6.30 0.55
C ALA A 17 3.56 -7.32 0.80
N MET A 18 2.69 -7.55 -0.19
CA MET A 18 1.62 -8.57 -0.14
C MET A 18 2.16 -10.00 -0.24
N ILE A 19 3.15 -10.22 -1.09
CA ILE A 19 3.67 -11.57 -1.40
C ILE A 19 4.91 -11.89 -0.55
N TRP A 20 5.51 -10.89 0.11
CA TRP A 20 6.78 -11.01 0.81
C TRP A 20 6.73 -12.07 1.91
N PRO A 21 7.52 -13.17 1.79
CA PRO A 21 7.51 -14.24 2.77
C PRO A 21 8.12 -13.81 4.11
N GLY A 22 8.88 -12.72 4.16
CA GLY A 22 9.43 -12.22 5.42
C GLY A 22 8.38 -11.69 6.41
N ALA A 23 7.15 -11.41 5.96
CA ALA A 23 6.04 -11.17 6.88
C ALA A 23 5.76 -12.38 7.78
N LEU A 24 6.06 -13.59 7.29
CA LEU A 24 5.93 -14.84 8.06
C LEU A 24 7.02 -14.99 9.13
N ILE A 25 8.19 -14.37 8.94
CA ILE A 25 9.27 -14.36 9.96
C ILE A 25 8.83 -13.52 11.17
N ALA A 26 8.09 -12.44 10.91
CA ALA A 26 7.47 -11.60 11.94
C ALA A 26 6.14 -12.18 12.49
N ASN A 27 5.55 -13.17 11.81
CA ASN A 27 4.31 -13.83 12.22
C ASN A 27 4.56 -14.88 13.32
N ARG A 28 5.01 -14.45 14.50
CA ARG A 28 4.95 -15.28 15.71
C ARG A 28 3.61 -15.06 16.42
N VAL A 29 3.25 -15.91 17.39
CA VAL A 29 1.93 -15.89 18.07
C VAL A 29 1.69 -14.59 18.88
N GLU A 30 2.76 -13.92 19.31
CA GLU A 30 2.71 -12.82 20.28
C GLU A 30 2.73 -11.38 19.73
N PRO A 31 3.28 -11.04 18.55
CA PRO A 31 3.17 -9.67 18.05
C PRO A 31 1.72 -9.36 17.68
N MET A 32 1.02 -8.72 18.61
CA MET A 32 -0.24 -8.05 18.37
C MET A 32 0.00 -6.56 18.10
N ILE A 33 -0.57 -6.05 17.02
CA ILE A 33 -0.57 -4.63 16.68
C ILE A 33 -2.01 -4.14 16.72
N LEU A 34 -2.29 -3.15 17.56
CA LEU A 34 -3.65 -2.60 17.75
C LEU A 34 -4.71 -3.68 18.09
N GLY A 35 -4.30 -4.74 18.80
CA GLY A 35 -5.17 -5.87 19.16
C GLY A 35 -5.41 -6.89 18.04
N LEU A 36 -4.74 -6.75 16.89
CA LEU A 36 -4.78 -7.70 15.79
C LEU A 36 -3.47 -8.51 15.72
N PRO A 37 -3.49 -9.79 15.33
CA PRO A 37 -2.26 -10.51 15.00
C PRO A 37 -1.51 -9.77 13.89
N PHE A 38 -0.18 -9.73 13.98
CA PHE A 38 0.70 -9.00 13.06
C PHE A 38 0.32 -9.17 11.59
N LEU A 39 0.05 -10.41 11.16
CA LEU A 39 -0.26 -10.72 9.77
C LEU A 39 -1.54 -10.02 9.28
N PHE A 40 -2.58 -9.96 10.13
CA PHE A 40 -3.82 -9.25 9.81
C PHE A 40 -3.59 -7.74 9.71
N PHE A 41 -2.91 -7.16 10.70
CA PHE A 41 -2.56 -5.75 10.66
C PHE A 41 -1.75 -5.40 9.40
N TRP A 42 -0.77 -6.22 9.06
CA TRP A 42 0.08 -6.04 7.88
C TRP A 42 -0.74 -5.96 6.59
N TYR A 43 -1.56 -6.97 6.31
CA TYR A 43 -2.37 -6.99 5.09
C TYR A 43 -3.37 -5.83 5.02
N ILE A 44 -4.00 -5.48 6.15
CA ILE A 44 -4.93 -4.34 6.22
C ILE A 44 -4.19 -3.03 5.93
N LEU A 45 -3.04 -2.79 6.56
CA LEU A 45 -2.23 -1.60 6.35
C LEU A 45 -1.85 -1.43 4.87
N TRP A 46 -1.32 -2.48 4.26
CA TRP A 46 -0.86 -2.42 2.87
C TRP A 46 -2.03 -2.34 1.87
N MET A 47 -3.20 -2.89 2.20
CA MET A 47 -4.44 -2.64 1.44
C MET A 47 -4.81 -1.15 1.44
N PHE A 48 -4.76 -0.49 2.60
CA PHE A 48 -5.02 0.95 2.69
C PHE A 48 -3.98 1.77 1.93
N LEU A 49 -2.70 1.41 2.02
CA LEU A 49 -1.63 2.09 1.29
C LEU A 49 -1.82 1.97 -0.23
N LEU A 50 -2.16 0.78 -0.73
CA LEU A 50 -2.47 0.56 -2.14
C LEU A 50 -3.62 1.44 -2.60
N PHE A 51 -4.71 1.46 -1.83
CA PHE A 51 -5.87 2.30 -2.14
C PHE A 51 -5.53 3.80 -2.10
N ALA A 52 -4.75 4.24 -1.11
CA ALA A 52 -4.32 5.64 -1.00
C ALA A 52 -3.47 6.07 -2.19
N GLY A 53 -2.56 5.21 -2.68
CA GLY A 53 -1.77 5.52 -3.88
C GLY A 53 -2.61 5.59 -5.15
N LEU A 54 -3.61 4.72 -5.29
CA LEU A 54 -4.62 4.80 -6.36
C LEU A 54 -5.42 6.10 -6.30
N LEU A 55 -5.91 6.48 -5.12
CA LEU A 55 -6.65 7.71 -4.91
C LEU A 55 -5.78 8.94 -5.22
N ALA A 56 -4.53 8.95 -4.76
CA ALA A 56 -3.59 10.03 -5.05
C ALA A 56 -3.28 10.13 -6.55
N ALA A 57 -3.14 9.00 -7.25
CA ALA A 57 -2.96 8.98 -8.69
C ALA A 57 -4.18 9.54 -9.42
N PHE A 58 -5.38 9.14 -9.00
CA PHE A 58 -6.64 9.65 -9.53
C PHE A 58 -6.77 11.16 -9.35
N ILE A 59 -6.58 11.66 -8.12
CA ILE A 59 -6.65 13.10 -7.82
C ILE A 59 -5.60 13.87 -8.64
N LYS A 60 -4.39 13.33 -8.79
CA LYS A 60 -3.35 14.01 -9.56
C LYS A 60 -3.66 14.07 -11.06
N GLN A 61 -4.20 13.01 -11.64
CA GLN A 61 -4.50 12.93 -13.08
C GLN A 61 -5.77 13.70 -13.44
N TYR A 62 -6.82 13.58 -12.63
CA TYR A 62 -8.15 14.15 -12.93
C TYR A 62 -8.44 15.46 -12.20
N GLY A 63 -7.82 15.72 -11.05
CA GLY A 63 -7.97 16.97 -10.31
C GLY A 63 -7.28 18.16 -10.98
N GLY A 64 -6.23 17.90 -11.78
CA GLY A 64 -5.54 18.93 -12.59
C GLY A 64 -6.25 19.30 -13.90
N GLN A 65 -7.27 18.54 -14.32
CA GLN A 65 -8.02 18.79 -15.57
C GLN A 65 -9.29 19.63 -15.39
N ARG A 66 -9.50 20.21 -14.19
CA ARG A 66 -10.56 21.20 -13.98
C ARG A 66 -10.11 22.57 -14.48
N HIS A 67 -9.95 22.69 -15.80
CA HIS A 67 -9.96 23.98 -16.48
C HIS A 67 -11.41 24.33 -16.79
N VAL A 68 -12.06 24.98 -15.82
CA VAL A 68 -13.21 25.87 -16.06
C VAL A 68 -12.69 27.29 -16.20
#